data_AF-A0A2E2T7A4-F1
#
_entry.id   AF-A0A2E2T7A4-F1
#
_cell.length_a   1.000
_cell.length_b   1.000
_cell.length_c   1.000
_cell.angle_alpha   90.00
_cell.angle_beta   90.00
_cell.angle_gamma   90.00
#
_symmetry.space_group_name_H-M   'P 1'
#
loop_
_entity.id
_entity.type
_entity.pdbx_description
1 polymer ?
#
loop_
_entity_poly.entity_id
_entity_poly.type
_entity_poly.pdbx_seq_one_letter_code
_entity_poly.pdbx_strand_id
1 'polypeptide(L)'
;MSTSLDEIQELIQKLSGELGDMSEAASRHIDDLHVAVNNIASHVLAMEAVIAVMATKVDVSEAEVQNWIREKTAAFAEDSSEGSAAEGIATSLLAK
;
A
#
# COMPACT_ATOMS: atom_id res chain seq x y z
N MET A 1 -13.59 14.00 52.82
CA MET A 1 -12.36 13.68 52.09
C MET A 1 -12.66 12.59 51.04
N SER A 2 -13.71 12.80 50.25
CA SER A 2 -14.28 11.81 49.29
C SER A 2 -14.32 12.36 47.86
N THR A 3 -14.37 13.69 47.71
CA THR A 3 -14.54 14.38 46.42
C THR A 3 -13.44 14.07 45.40
N SER A 4 -12.17 13.92 45.82
CA SER A 4 -11.09 13.66 44.87
C SER A 4 -11.05 12.23 44.34
N LEU A 5 -11.62 11.25 45.07
CA LEU A 5 -11.70 9.86 44.58
C LEU A 5 -12.83 9.71 43.57
N ASP A 6 -13.95 10.38 43.80
CA ASP A 6 -15.08 10.43 42.87
C ASP A 6 -14.67 11.12 41.55
N GLU A 7 -13.92 12.23 41.62
CA GLU A 7 -13.36 12.92 40.45
C GLU A 7 -12.36 12.05 39.68
N ILE A 8 -11.50 11.29 40.36
CA ILE A 8 -10.57 10.35 39.71
C ILE A 8 -11.36 9.23 39.02
N GLN A 9 -12.42 8.72 39.64
CA GLN A 9 -13.25 7.68 39.07
C GLN A 9 -14.00 8.17 37.82
N GLU A 10 -14.49 9.41 37.84
CA GLU A 10 -15.12 10.04 36.68
C GLU A 10 -14.13 10.24 35.52
N LEU A 11 -12.90 10.68 35.81
CA LEU A 11 -11.84 10.81 34.82
C LEU A 11 -11.44 9.46 34.21
N ILE A 12 -11.36 8.40 35.00
CA ILE A 12 -11.07 7.04 34.51
C ILE A 12 -12.21 6.56 33.61
N GLN A 13 -13.47 6.75 34.00
CA GLN A 13 -14.62 6.37 33.17
C GLN A 13 -14.63 7.12 31.85
N LYS A 14 -14.35 8.43 31.87
CA LYS A 14 -14.24 9.24 30.66
C LYS A 14 -13.10 8.78 29.75
N LEU A 15 -11.91 8.53 30.30
CA LEU A 15 -10.77 8.03 29.54
C LEU A 15 -11.06 6.65 28.93
N SER A 16 -11.70 5.74 29.67
CA SER A 16 -12.11 4.45 29.13
C SER A 16 -13.13 4.60 27.99
N GLY A 17 -14.06 5.56 28.07
CA GLY A 17 -14.98 5.88 26.99
C GLY A 17 -14.25 6.38 25.75
N GLU A 18 -13.39 7.39 25.90
CA GLU A 18 -12.60 7.96 24.81
C GLU A 18 -11.67 6.93 24.14
N LEU A 19 -11.07 6.03 24.92
CA LEU A 19 -10.28 4.91 24.39
C LEU A 19 -11.14 3.90 23.62
N GLY A 20 -12.36 3.64 24.08
CA GLY A 20 -13.33 2.79 23.37
C GLY A 20 -13.71 3.37 22.01
N ASP A 21 -14.09 4.65 21.98
CA ASP A 21 -14.44 5.37 20.75
C ASP A 21 -13.25 5.41 19.76
N MET A 22 -12.04 5.65 20.27
CA MET A 22 -10.82 5.63 19.45
C MET A 22 -10.53 4.24 18.87
N SER A 23 -10.72 3.18 19.67
CA SER A 23 -10.56 1.81 19.21
C SER A 23 -11.55 1.47 18.09
N GLU A 24 -12.81 1.91 18.22
CA GLU A 24 -13.83 1.67 17.18
C GLU A 24 -13.53 2.44 15.90
N ALA A 25 -13.11 3.72 16.02
CA ALA A 25 -12.70 4.53 14.87
C ALA A 25 -11.49 3.91 14.14
N ALA A 26 -10.50 3.41 14.88
CA ALA A 26 -9.35 2.72 14.30
C ALA A 26 -9.77 1.43 13.58
N SER A 27 -10.69 0.64 14.15
CA SER A 27 -11.21 -0.58 13.51
C SER A 27 -11.90 -0.26 12.18
N ARG A 28 -12.79 0.74 12.16
CA ARG A 28 -13.46 1.16 10.92
C ARG A 28 -12.46 1.63 9.86
N HIS A 29 -11.43 2.36 10.28
CA HIS A 29 -10.39 2.81 9.36
C HIS A 29 -9.59 1.65 8.75
N ILE A 30 -9.30 0.60 9.53
CA ILE A 30 -8.65 -0.62 9.03
C ILE A 30 -9.55 -1.35 8.03
N ASP A 31 -10.85 -1.45 8.30
CA ASP A 31 -11.81 -2.06 7.37
C ASP A 31 -11.87 -1.28 6.03
N ASP A 32 -11.94 0.05 6.09
CA ASP A 32 -11.91 0.91 4.90
C ASP A 32 -10.61 0.74 4.10
N LEU A 33 -9.46 0.69 4.78
CA LEU A 33 -8.16 0.42 4.16
C LEU A 33 -8.15 -0.94 3.48
N HIS A 34 -8.71 -1.98 4.10
CA HIS A 34 -8.77 -3.31 3.52
C HIS A 34 -9.62 -3.33 2.24
N VAL A 35 -10.76 -2.65 2.22
CA VAL A 35 -11.59 -2.49 1.00
C VAL A 35 -10.82 -1.76 -0.10
N ALA A 36 -10.12 -0.67 0.24
CA ALA A 36 -9.32 0.09 -0.72
C ALA A 36 -8.19 -0.75 -1.32
N VAL A 37 -7.45 -1.50 -0.50
CA VAL A 37 -6.38 -2.41 -0.96
C VAL A 37 -6.94 -3.49 -1.89
N ASN A 38 -8.07 -4.10 -1.55
CA ASN A 38 -8.70 -5.11 -2.40
C ASN A 38 -9.13 -4.54 -3.77
N ASN A 39 -9.64 -3.30 -3.78
CA ASN A 39 -9.98 -2.61 -5.03
C ASN A 39 -8.74 -2.33 -5.89
N ILE A 40 -7.65 -1.84 -5.28
CA ILE A 40 -6.37 -1.61 -5.97
C ILE A 40 -5.84 -2.93 -6.55
N ALA A 41 -5.82 -4.00 -5.77
CA ALA A 41 -5.38 -5.31 -6.24
C ALA A 41 -6.21 -5.80 -7.44
N SER A 42 -7.53 -5.63 -7.39
CA SER A 42 -8.43 -5.98 -8.50
C SER A 42 -8.13 -5.16 -9.76
N HIS A 43 -7.83 -3.87 -9.62
CA HIS A 43 -7.47 -2.99 -10.74
C HIS A 43 -6.11 -3.37 -11.34
N VAL A 44 -5.12 -3.69 -10.50
CA VAL A 44 -3.80 -4.16 -10.96
C VAL A 44 -3.93 -5.46 -11.74
N LEU A 45 -4.72 -6.43 -11.26
CA LEU A 45 -5.00 -7.67 -12.00
C LEU A 45 -5.70 -7.41 -13.34
N ALA A 46 -6.65 -6.49 -13.38
CA ALA A 46 -7.32 -6.11 -14.63
C ALA A 46 -6.33 -5.46 -15.61
N MET A 47 -5.44 -4.58 -15.13
CA MET A 47 -4.38 -3.98 -15.93
C MET A 47 -3.41 -5.04 -16.47
N GLU A 48 -2.99 -5.98 -15.64
CA GLU A 48 -2.13 -7.10 -16.05
C GLU A 48 -2.78 -7.91 -17.17
N ALA A 49 -4.07 -8.26 -17.05
CA ALA A 49 -4.79 -8.99 -18.08
C ALA A 49 -4.85 -8.22 -19.41
N VAL A 50 -5.11 -6.91 -19.36
CA VAL A 50 -5.13 -6.05 -20.56
C VAL A 50 -3.75 -5.99 -21.20
N ILE A 51 -2.71 -5.73 -20.41
CA ILE A 51 -1.32 -5.64 -20.89
C ILE A 51 -0.86 -6.97 -21.48
N ALA A 52 -1.20 -8.10 -20.86
CA ALA A 52 -0.86 -9.43 -21.38
C ALA A 52 -1.47 -9.67 -22.76
N VAL A 53 -2.75 -9.29 -22.97
CA VAL A 53 -3.40 -9.38 -24.29
C VAL A 53 -2.71 -8.45 -25.29
N MET A 54 -2.40 -7.22 -24.92
CA MET A 54 -1.69 -6.26 -25.79
C MET A 54 -0.30 -6.76 -26.19
N ALA A 55 0.45 -7.36 -25.26
CA ALA A 55 1.78 -7.91 -25.51
C ALA A 55 1.76 -9.07 -26.52
N THR A 56 0.63 -9.77 -26.72
CA THR A 56 0.52 -10.78 -27.81
C THR A 56 0.45 -10.18 -29.21
N LYS A 57 0.22 -8.86 -29.32
CA LYS A 57 0.00 -8.14 -30.58
C LYS A 57 1.11 -7.16 -30.91
N VAL A 58 2.02 -6.91 -29.98
CA VAL A 58 3.11 -5.95 -30.11
C VAL A 58 4.41 -6.69 -29.86
N ASP A 59 5.35 -6.57 -30.79
CA ASP A 59 6.70 -7.05 -30.56
C ASP A 59 7.43 -6.05 -29.66
N VAL A 60 7.88 -6.51 -28.50
CA VAL A 60 8.44 -5.66 -27.45
C VAL A 60 9.84 -6.19 -27.11
N SER A 61 10.84 -5.33 -27.28
CA SER A 61 12.22 -5.63 -26.90
C SER A 61 12.37 -5.63 -25.39
N GLU A 62 12.83 -6.74 -24.81
CA GLU A 62 13.09 -6.87 -23.38
C GLU A 62 14.08 -5.79 -22.88
N ALA A 63 15.11 -5.50 -23.67
CA ALA A 63 16.10 -4.48 -23.33
C ALA A 63 15.51 -3.06 -23.31
N GLU A 64 14.55 -2.77 -24.20
CA GLU A 64 13.84 -1.49 -24.19
C GLU A 64 12.92 -1.35 -22.99
N VAL A 65 12.23 -2.44 -22.61
CA VAL A 65 11.37 -2.46 -21.41
C VAL A 65 12.21 -2.25 -20.15
N GLN A 66 13.32 -2.95 -20.00
CA GLN A 66 14.21 -2.79 -18.84
C GLN A 66 14.75 -1.36 -18.74
N ASN A 67 15.20 -0.77 -19.85
CA ASN A 67 15.66 0.62 -19.88
C ASN A 67 14.53 1.61 -19.55
N TRP A 68 13.34 1.40 -20.11
CA TRP A 68 12.19 2.24 -19.81
C TRP A 68 11.80 2.19 -18.33
N ILE A 69 11.79 1.00 -17.72
CA ILE A 69 11.49 0.83 -16.29
C ILE A 69 12.53 1.55 -15.44
N ARG A 70 13.81 1.40 -15.76
CA ARG A 70 14.91 2.13 -15.09
C ARG A 70 14.71 3.64 -15.19
N GLU A 71 14.47 4.18 -16.39
CA GLU A 71 14.24 5.61 -16.61
C GLU A 71 13.04 6.15 -15.83
N LYS A 72 11.91 5.42 -15.82
CA LYS A 72 10.68 5.86 -15.15
C LYS A 72 10.74 5.74 -13.63
N THR A 73 11.62 4.88 -13.11
CA THR A 73 11.70 4.61 -11.68
C THR A 73 12.92 5.25 -11.01
N ALA A 74 13.85 5.82 -11.78
CA ALA A 74 15.05 6.49 -11.29
C ALA A 74 14.78 7.58 -10.24
N ALA A 75 13.66 8.30 -10.35
CA ALA A 75 13.27 9.34 -9.38
C ALA A 75 12.77 8.79 -8.03
N PHE A 76 12.48 7.48 -7.96
CA PHE A 76 11.94 6.80 -6.79
C PHE A 76 12.95 5.82 -6.16
N ALA A 77 14.15 5.70 -6.72
CA ALA A 77 15.23 4.94 -6.10
C ALA A 77 15.78 5.75 -4.91
N GLU A 78 15.66 5.20 -3.70
CA GLU A 78 16.12 5.86 -2.46
C GLU A 78 17.64 6.03 -2.41
N ASP A 79 18.39 5.20 -3.16
CA ASP A 79 19.83 5.29 -3.32
C ASP A 79 20.21 4.98 -4.77
N SER A 80 21.05 5.81 -5.41
CA SER A 80 21.38 5.67 -6.83
C SER A 80 22.23 4.44 -7.17
N SER A 81 22.63 3.68 -6.14
CA SER A 81 23.42 2.45 -6.23
C SER A 81 22.60 1.16 -6.16
N GLU A 82 21.36 1.21 -5.67
CA GLU A 82 20.42 0.09 -5.64
C GLU A 82 19.30 0.36 -6.64
N GLY A 83 19.17 -0.49 -7.67
CA GLY A 83 18.09 -0.38 -8.65
C GLY A 83 16.72 -0.33 -7.98
N SER A 84 15.74 0.32 -8.61
CA SER A 84 14.43 0.48 -8.00
C SER A 84 13.77 -0.88 -7.74
N ALA A 85 12.85 -0.96 -6.77
CA ALA A 85 12.07 -2.18 -6.53
C ALA A 85 11.34 -2.67 -7.81
N ALA A 86 10.94 -1.73 -8.68
CA ALA A 86 10.33 -2.04 -9.97
C ALA A 86 11.32 -2.71 -10.94
N GLU A 87 12.60 -2.34 -10.90
CA GLU A 87 13.66 -2.95 -11.71
C GLU A 87 13.92 -4.41 -11.30
N GLY A 88 13.90 -4.71 -9.99
CA GLY A 88 13.99 -6.07 -9.47
C GLY A 88 12.81 -6.96 -9.88
N ILE A 89 11.58 -6.43 -9.79
CA ILE A 89 10.37 -7.13 -10.24
C ILE A 89 10.41 -7.39 -11.75
N ALA A 90 10.78 -6.37 -12.53
CA ALA A 90 10.89 -6.49 -13.99
C ALA A 90 11.89 -7.57 -14.41
N THR A 91 13.08 -7.57 -13.80
CA THR A 91 14.12 -8.58 -14.04
C THR A 91 13.58 -9.99 -13.73
N SER A 92 12.89 -10.17 -12.61
CA SER A 92 12.30 -11.47 -12.23
C SER A 92 11.21 -11.95 -13.20
N LEU A 93 10.44 -11.03 -13.80
CA LEU A 93 9.35 -11.37 -14.71
C LEU A 93 9.84 -11.64 -16.14
N LEU A 94 10.91 -10.95 -16.56
CA LEU A 94 11.46 -11.01 -17.91
C LEU A 94 12.53 -12.10 -18.10
N ALA A 95 13.24 -12.51 -17.03
CA ALA A 95 14.30 -13.52 -17.08
C ALA A 95 13.83 -14.98 -17.34
N LYS A 96 12.81 -15.17 -18.18
CA LYS A 96 12.39 -16.50 -18.68
C LYS A 96 13.40 -17.10 -19.65
#